data_AF-A0A920R9C4-F1
#
_entry.id   AF-A0A920R9C4-F1
#
_cell.length_a   1.000
_cell.length_b   1.000
_cell.length_c   1.000
_cell.angle_alpha   90.00
_cell.angle_beta   90.00
_cell.angle_gamma   90.00
#
_symmetry.space_group_name_H-M   'P 1'
#
loop_
_entity.id
_entity.type
_entity.pdbx_description
1 polymer ?
#
loop_
_entity_poly.entity_id
_entity_poly.type
_entity_poly.pdbx_seq_one_letter_code
_entity_poly.pdbx_strand_id
1 'polypeptide(L)'
;MVARNTWSTSGNERSSWHIIEELNTIQTAEPGKSLELSIDFHLQNIAYRELKEEFIIRRAKAASIVVLDVDTGEVLAIANQPSYNPHKKLT
;
A
#
# COMPACT_ATOMS: atom_id res chain seq x y z
N MET A 1 -31.05 66.04 5.54
CA MET A 1 -30.46 66.34 6.86
C MET A 1 -29.52 65.21 7.23
N VAL A 2 -28.37 65.57 7.78
CA VAL A 2 -27.19 64.71 7.99
C VAL A 2 -27.40 63.79 9.20
N ALA A 3 -26.96 62.53 9.09
CA ALA A 3 -26.35 61.81 10.21
C ALA A 3 -25.21 60.92 9.67
N ARG A 4 -23.99 61.28 10.05
CA ARG A 4 -22.73 60.56 9.83
C ARG A 4 -22.47 59.63 11.01
N ASN A 5 -21.89 58.45 10.77
CA ASN A 5 -20.99 57.73 11.69
C ASN A 5 -20.55 56.39 11.03
N THR A 6 -19.46 56.33 10.28
CA THR A 6 -18.02 56.18 10.67
C THR A 6 -17.62 54.78 11.15
N TRP A 7 -16.79 54.14 10.34
CA TRP A 7 -16.15 52.83 10.43
C TRP A 7 -15.22 52.64 11.65
N SER A 8 -15.14 51.40 12.18
CA SER A 8 -13.93 50.68 12.67
C SER A 8 -14.40 49.41 13.42
N THR A 9 -14.08 48.18 13.04
CA THR A 9 -12.77 47.48 13.23
C THR A 9 -12.82 46.18 12.38
N SER A 10 -11.85 45.96 11.49
CA SER A 10 -10.70 45.06 11.70
C SER A 10 -11.08 43.58 11.91
N GLY A 11 -10.78 42.72 10.91
CA GLY A 11 -10.59 41.28 11.14
C GLY A 11 -11.04 40.36 9.99
N ASN A 12 -10.11 40.05 9.09
CA ASN A 12 -9.99 38.81 8.30
C ASN A 12 -11.25 38.04 7.82
N GLU A 13 -11.98 38.56 6.82
CA GLU A 13 -12.83 37.70 5.98
C GLU A 13 -11.96 36.85 5.03
N ARG A 14 -11.31 35.81 5.57
CA ARG A 14 -10.91 34.65 4.76
C ARG A 14 -12.20 33.88 4.50
N SER A 15 -12.68 33.91 3.27
CA SER A 15 -13.82 33.12 2.79
C SER A 15 -13.60 31.64 3.11
N SER A 16 -14.05 31.24 4.29
CA SER A 16 -14.06 29.86 4.75
C SER A 16 -15.15 29.18 3.95
N TRP A 17 -14.76 28.34 2.99
CA TRP A 17 -15.67 27.38 2.40
C TRP A 17 -16.22 26.53 3.54
N HIS A 18 -17.46 26.83 3.96
CA HIS A 18 -18.19 25.98 4.86
C HIS A 18 -18.61 24.75 4.05
N ILE A 19 -18.32 23.55 4.55
CA ILE A 19 -18.89 22.32 3.99
C ILE A 19 -20.41 22.46 4.14
N ILE A 20 -21.11 22.69 3.03
CA ILE A 20 -22.53 23.06 3.08
C ILE A 20 -23.39 21.84 3.41
N GLU A 21 -22.98 20.63 3.02
CA GLU A 21 -23.64 19.38 3.41
C GLU A 21 -22.65 18.21 3.41
N GLU A 22 -22.61 17.46 4.52
CA GLU A 22 -22.13 16.08 4.54
C GLU A 22 -23.28 15.22 4.01
N LEU A 23 -23.17 14.73 2.78
CA LEU A 23 -24.17 13.84 2.21
C LEU A 23 -24.32 12.64 3.16
N ASN A 24 -25.51 12.47 3.75
CA ASN A 24 -25.84 11.31 4.56
C ASN A 24 -25.38 10.06 3.81
N THR A 25 -24.42 9.33 4.39
CA THR A 25 -23.87 8.12 3.80
C THR A 25 -25.01 7.14 3.57
N ILE A 26 -25.40 6.95 2.30
CA ILE A 26 -26.54 6.11 1.90
C ILE A 26 -26.28 4.64 2.30
N GLN A 27 -25.00 4.25 2.38
CA GLN A 27 -24.55 2.94 2.86
C GLN A 27 -23.10 3.02 3.35
N THR A 28 -22.83 2.49 4.55
CA THR A 28 -21.47 2.43 5.11
C THR A 28 -20.59 1.50 4.28
N ALA A 29 -19.31 1.84 4.12
CA ALA A 29 -18.35 0.97 3.44
C ALA A 29 -18.19 -0.35 4.22
N GLU A 30 -18.32 -1.47 3.52
CA GLU A 30 -17.97 -2.78 4.08
C GLU A 30 -16.50 -3.09 3.81
N PRO A 31 -15.70 -3.39 4.85
CA PRO A 31 -14.31 -3.79 4.64
C PRO A 31 -14.26 -5.14 3.91
N GLY A 32 -13.26 -5.27 3.03
CA GLY A 32 -12.97 -6.55 2.38
C GLY A 32 -12.59 -7.64 3.38
N LYS A 33 -12.68 -8.90 2.95
CA LYS A 33 -12.27 -10.05 3.77
C LYS A 33 -10.74 -10.18 3.78
N SER A 34 -10.20 -10.58 4.94
CA SER A 34 -8.80 -11.01 5.03
C SER A 34 -8.56 -12.26 4.20
N LEU A 35 -7.37 -12.35 3.61
CA LEU A 35 -6.88 -13.54 2.90
C LEU A 35 -5.64 -14.06 3.63
N GLU A 36 -5.74 -15.29 4.12
CA GLU A 36 -4.59 -16.01 4.66
C GLU A 36 -3.89 -16.76 3.53
N LEU A 37 -2.57 -16.66 3.48
CA LEU A 37 -1.75 -17.34 2.49
C LEU A 37 -1.13 -18.59 3.12
N SER A 38 -0.88 -19.61 2.30
CA SER A 38 -0.06 -20.76 2.71
C SER A 38 1.43 -20.43 2.86
N ILE A 39 1.86 -19.24 2.42
CA ILE A 39 3.26 -18.83 2.43
C ILE A 39 3.76 -18.66 3.87
N ASP A 40 4.77 -19.44 4.24
CA ASP A 40 5.53 -19.24 5.46
C ASP A 40 6.53 -18.10 5.24
N PHE A 41 6.43 -17.03 6.03
CA PHE A 41 7.28 -15.85 5.87
C PHE A 41 8.76 -16.11 6.12
N HIS A 42 9.09 -17.04 7.03
CA HIS A 42 10.48 -17.38 7.31
C HIS A 42 11.11 -18.15 6.16
N LEU A 43 10.40 -19.16 5.65
CA LEU A 43 10.84 -19.95 4.51
C LEU A 43 10.92 -19.12 3.23
N GLN A 44 9.94 -18.22 3.03
CA GLN A 44 9.93 -17.24 1.94
C GLN A 44 11.19 -16.36 1.96
N ASN A 45 11.60 -15.86 3.12
CA ASN A 45 12.79 -15.02 3.26
C ASN A 45 14.09 -15.78 2.98
N ILE A 46 14.20 -17.04 3.46
CA ILE A 46 15.34 -17.90 3.15
C ILE A 46 15.38 -18.15 1.64
N ALA A 47 14.30 -18.65 1.04
CA ALA A 47 14.22 -18.95 -0.39
C ALA A 47 14.60 -17.73 -1.26
N TYR A 48 14.10 -16.54 -0.92
CA TYR A 48 14.45 -15.31 -1.62
C TYR A 48 15.94 -14.96 -1.50
N ARG A 49 16.52 -15.02 -0.29
CA ARG A 49 17.93 -14.66 -0.05
C ARG A 49 18.88 -15.61 -0.77
N GLU A 50 18.69 -16.91 -0.61
CA GLU A 50 19.56 -17.93 -1.23
C GLU A 50 19.46 -17.86 -2.76
N LEU A 51 18.24 -17.73 -3.32
CA LEU A 51 18.05 -17.60 -4.76
C LEU A 51 18.73 -16.33 -5.31
N LYS A 52 18.65 -15.22 -4.58
CA LYS A 52 19.29 -13.95 -4.96
C LYS A 52 20.82 -14.06 -4.98
N GLU A 53 21.40 -14.70 -3.97
CA GLU A 53 22.84 -14.92 -3.90
C GLU A 53 23.34 -15.76 -5.08
N GLU A 54 22.71 -16.92 -5.32
CA GLU A 54 23.09 -17.81 -6.42
C GLU A 54 22.85 -17.17 -7.80
N PHE A 55 21.77 -16.40 -7.97
CA PHE A 55 21.51 -15.64 -9.19
C PHE A 55 22.67 -14.68 -9.54
N ILE A 56 23.21 -13.97 -8.53
CA ILE A 56 24.33 -13.04 -8.69
C ILE A 56 25.62 -13.82 -9.00
N ILE A 57 25.94 -14.84 -8.20
CA ILE A 57 27.17 -15.64 -8.35
C ILE A 57 27.25 -16.26 -9.75
N ARG A 58 26.15 -16.84 -10.22
CA ARG A 58 26.08 -17.54 -11.50
C ARG A 58 25.89 -16.61 -12.70
N ARG A 59 25.67 -15.31 -12.47
CA ARG A 59 25.31 -14.33 -13.51
C ARG A 59 24.16 -14.85 -14.38
N ALA A 60 23.18 -15.47 -13.75
CA ALA A 60 22.05 -16.07 -14.44
C ALA A 60 21.18 -14.98 -15.08
N LYS A 61 20.52 -15.31 -16.20
CA LYS A 61 19.53 -14.40 -16.81
C LYS A 61 18.26 -14.31 -15.98
N ALA A 62 17.85 -15.42 -15.39
CA ALA A 62 16.70 -15.54 -14.50
C ALA A 62 16.87 -16.78 -13.60
N ALA A 63 16.20 -16.80 -12.46
CA ALA A 63 16.12 -17.95 -11.57
C ALA A 63 14.79 -17.95 -10.81
N SER A 64 14.28 -19.14 -10.47
CA SER A 64 13.04 -19.31 -9.70
C SER A 64 13.18 -20.45 -8.70
N ILE A 65 12.47 -20.35 -7.58
CA ILE A 65 12.36 -21.40 -6.55
C ILE A 65 10.90 -21.51 -6.10
N VAL A 66 10.46 -22.74 -5.83
CA VAL A 66 9.16 -23.06 -5.25
C VAL A 66 9.38 -24.10 -4.15
N VAL A 67 8.78 -23.88 -2.98
CA VAL A 67 8.81 -24.83 -1.86
C VAL A 67 7.38 -25.21 -1.51
N LEU A 68 7.14 -26.52 -1.39
CA LEU A 68 5.83 -27.10 -1.15
C LEU A 68 5.83 -27.89 0.15
N ASP A 69 4.70 -27.87 0.85
CA ASP A 69 4.37 -28.89 1.84
C ASP A 69 4.01 -30.20 1.12
N VAL A 70 4.64 -31.31 1.50
CA VAL A 70 4.50 -32.59 0.80
C VAL A 70 3.20 -33.31 1.10
N ASP A 71 2.59 -33.03 2.24
CA ASP A 71 1.37 -33.70 2.70
C ASP A 71 0.12 -32.94 2.23
N THR A 72 0.15 -31.60 2.27
CA THR A 72 -0.99 -30.75 1.89
C THR A 72 -0.92 -30.25 0.43
N GLY A 73 0.27 -30.22 -0.17
CA GLY A 73 0.51 -29.62 -1.48
C GLY A 73 0.50 -28.09 -1.47
N GLU A 74 0.45 -27.47 -0.30
CA GLU A 74 0.46 -26.01 -0.16
C GLU A 74 1.80 -25.40 -0.57
N VAL A 75 1.76 -24.21 -1.18
CA VAL A 75 2.98 -23.44 -1.49
C VAL A 75 3.43 -22.69 -0.23
N LEU A 76 4.55 -23.10 0.34
CA LEU A 76 5.13 -22.47 1.52
C LEU A 76 6.07 -21.31 1.16
N ALA A 77 6.71 -21.35 -0.01
CA ALA A 77 7.53 -20.26 -0.51
C ALA A 77 7.62 -20.24 -2.04
N ILE A 78 7.71 -19.04 -2.62
CA ILE A 78 7.96 -18.81 -4.05
C ILE A 78 8.80 -17.56 -4.26
N ALA A 79 9.90 -17.66 -5.00
CA ALA A 79 10.72 -16.50 -5.32
C ALA A 79 11.28 -16.57 -6.74
N ASN A 80 11.51 -15.39 -7.32
CA ASN A 80 12.11 -15.21 -8.64
C ASN A 80 13.21 -14.16 -8.60
N GLN A 81 14.18 -14.28 -9.50
CA GLN A 81 15.19 -13.28 -9.80
C GLN A 81 15.26 -13.03 -11.31
N PRO A 82 15.34 -11.76 -11.76
CA PRO A 82 15.25 -10.55 -10.93
C PRO A 82 13.84 -10.38 -10.31
N SER A 83 13.78 -9.65 -9.20
CA SER A 83 12.53 -9.23 -8.54
C SER A 83 12.46 -7.70 -8.42
N TYR A 84 11.31 -7.17 -8.01
CA TYR A 84 11.07 -5.74 -7.85
C TYR A 84 10.55 -5.42 -6.45
N ASN A 85 10.71 -4.16 -6.02
CA ASN A 85 10.08 -3.66 -4.80
C ASN A 85 8.67 -3.14 -5.14
N PRO A 86 7.58 -3.79 -4.71
CA PRO A 86 6.22 -3.39 -5.07
C PRO A 86 5.79 -2.06 -4.46
N HIS A 87 6.46 -1.59 -3.41
CA HIS A 87 6.19 -0.28 -2.82
C HIS A 87 6.83 0.86 -3.62
N LYS A 88 7.78 0.58 -4.52
CA LYS A 88 8.42 1.60 -5.34
C LYS A 88 7.58 1.85 -6.60
N LYS A 89 6.96 3.03 -6.69
CA LYS A 89 6.36 3.51 -7.94
C LYS A 89 7.47 3.71 -8.98
N LEU A 90 7.30 3.15 -10.18
CA LEU A 90 8.13 3.48 -11.33
C LEU A 90 7.60 4.82 -11.86
N THR A 91 8.31 5.92 -11.56
CA THR A 91 8.00 7.27 -12.04
C THR A 91 9.16 7.79 -12.86
#